data_AF-A0A6I4MQS4-F1
#
_entry.id   AF-A0A6I4MQS4-F1
#
_cell.length_a   1.000
_cell.length_b   1.000
_cell.length_c   1.000
_cell.angle_alpha   90.00
_cell.angle_beta   90.00
_cell.angle_gamma   90.00
#
_symmetry.space_group_name_H-M   'P 1'
#
loop_
_entity.id
_entity.type
_entity.pdbx_description
1 polymer ?
#
loop_
_entity_poly.entity_id
_entity_poly.type
_entity_poly.pdbx_seq_one_letter_code
_entity_poly.pdbx_strand_id
1 'polypeptide(L)'
;MTFQTMLDRARKYERQGRAEEAAGAYASAAQDAEARGDRASAVAVRARLARARAAGGRVDEAPRVLDGAERAAAALPAGPQVRATLDGQAAHVLAAAGRTGDAARRAWGAMAAFRSVQDHGRADVAGVHAARLIVRDAGARAAVGPLRDLLARMPPGGDGHRRVAALLADAERRPDRDHDVLVTDPGGAAWGRLAAALAVGAHLAVGNGVPWNTLSTPDGARDDRVLLERDWGITDAAGWRESIDRLLDAENCDPAIQMVLDQRGRGTDPHGWRAAIVAWCRERDISDETIQRVVALSESIRRYEARFRADGLLAPDGRVESVYAYDFGRAVNMARWGLNAGYCDAEEAEKCVLVAGHRANQVYGSWTSFSAGYVLGRMLRFDEGEFGEWYERSLAGHRILADDPASPWRRMAWG
;
A
#
# COMPACT_ATOMS: atom_id res chain seq x y z
N MET A 1 -7.35 12.33 -54.98
CA MET A 1 -6.75 12.65 -53.66
C MET A 1 -5.78 11.52 -53.35
N THR A 2 -4.55 11.80 -52.92
CA THR A 2 -3.58 10.72 -52.60
C THR A 2 -3.94 10.06 -51.26
N PHE A 3 -3.51 8.81 -51.07
CA PHE A 3 -3.69 8.08 -49.81
C PHE A 3 -3.28 8.86 -48.57
N GLN A 4 -2.10 9.50 -48.64
CA GLN A 4 -1.55 10.28 -47.55
C GLN A 4 -2.45 11.47 -47.21
N THR A 5 -2.97 12.17 -48.22
CA THR A 5 -3.93 13.27 -48.02
C THR A 5 -5.24 12.78 -47.38
N MET A 6 -5.72 11.58 -47.73
CA MET A 6 -6.90 10.99 -47.09
C MET A 6 -6.65 10.68 -45.61
N LEU A 7 -5.49 10.10 -45.29
CA LEU A 7 -5.11 9.79 -43.90
C LEU A 7 -4.94 11.04 -43.05
N ASP A 8 -4.28 12.07 -43.57
CA ASP A 8 -4.05 13.31 -42.82
C ASP A 8 -5.37 14.05 -42.58
N ARG A 9 -6.31 14.00 -43.53
CA ARG A 9 -7.68 14.48 -43.36
C ARG A 9 -8.44 13.68 -42.28
N ALA A 10 -8.36 12.35 -42.30
CA ALA A 10 -9.00 11.50 -41.30
C ALA A 10 -8.46 11.78 -39.88
N ARG A 11 -7.13 11.89 -39.72
CA ARG A 11 -6.48 12.25 -38.46
C ARG A 11 -6.85 13.65 -37.98
N LYS A 12 -7.05 14.60 -38.91
CA LYS A 12 -7.52 15.95 -38.58
C LYS A 12 -8.93 15.90 -37.98
N TYR A 13 -9.85 15.15 -38.57
CA TYR A 13 -11.20 14.97 -38.02
C TYR A 13 -11.17 14.25 -36.66
N GLU A 14 -10.35 13.22 -36.50
CA GLU A 14 -10.17 12.53 -35.22
C GLU A 14 -9.70 13.48 -34.11
N ARG A 15 -8.70 14.34 -34.38
CA ARG A 15 -8.23 15.35 -33.42
C ARG A 15 -9.27 16.41 -33.08
N GLN A 16 -10.22 16.67 -33.99
CA GLN A 16 -11.33 17.61 -33.79
C GLN A 16 -12.55 16.97 -33.11
N GLY A 17 -12.50 15.69 -32.75
CA GLY A 17 -13.64 14.97 -32.17
C GLY A 17 -14.77 14.66 -33.17
N ARG A 18 -14.51 14.84 -34.47
CA ARG A 18 -15.49 14.62 -35.56
C ARG A 18 -15.48 13.16 -35.99
N ALA A 19 -16.05 12.30 -35.14
CA ALA A 19 -15.88 10.85 -35.23
C ALA A 19 -16.49 10.23 -36.50
N GLU A 20 -17.69 10.69 -36.93
CA GLU A 20 -18.35 10.18 -38.14
C GLU A 20 -17.61 10.60 -39.42
N GLU A 21 -17.14 11.84 -39.49
CA GLU A 21 -16.34 12.30 -40.64
C GLU A 21 -14.96 11.65 -40.68
N ALA A 22 -14.35 11.38 -39.51
CA ALA A 22 -13.12 10.60 -39.41
C ALA A 22 -13.35 9.16 -39.90
N ALA A 23 -14.46 8.52 -39.50
CA ALA A 23 -14.82 7.19 -39.96
C ALA A 23 -15.02 7.15 -41.49
N GLY A 24 -15.75 8.11 -42.07
CA GLY A 24 -15.92 8.19 -43.53
C GLY A 24 -14.58 8.35 -44.28
N ALA A 25 -13.68 9.17 -43.75
CA ALA A 25 -12.35 9.38 -44.33
C ALA A 25 -11.44 8.15 -44.20
N TYR A 26 -11.45 7.47 -43.04
CA TYR A 26 -10.70 6.22 -42.85
C TYR A 26 -11.24 5.08 -43.71
N ALA A 27 -12.55 4.99 -43.93
CA ALA A 27 -13.14 4.00 -44.83
C ALA A 27 -12.65 4.19 -46.28
N SER A 28 -12.65 5.44 -46.76
CA SER A 28 -12.13 5.78 -48.10
C SER A 28 -10.65 5.44 -48.24
N ALA A 29 -9.84 5.75 -47.22
CA ALA A 29 -8.41 5.44 -47.21
C ALA A 29 -8.14 3.92 -47.17
N ALA A 30 -8.95 3.13 -46.45
CA ALA A 30 -8.80 1.69 -46.41
C ALA A 30 -9.08 1.04 -47.78
N GLN A 31 -10.16 1.46 -48.45
CA GLN A 31 -10.49 0.99 -49.80
C GLN A 31 -9.39 1.31 -50.81
N ASP A 32 -8.83 2.51 -50.74
CA ASP A 32 -7.73 2.96 -51.60
C ASP A 32 -6.42 2.18 -51.34
N ALA A 33 -6.12 1.82 -50.08
CA ALA A 33 -4.99 0.94 -49.76
C ALA A 33 -5.19 -0.49 -50.30
N GLU A 34 -6.41 -1.03 -50.21
CA GLU A 34 -6.76 -2.35 -50.74
C GLU A 34 -6.67 -2.40 -52.26
N ALA A 35 -7.17 -1.37 -52.94
CA ALA A 35 -7.11 -1.27 -54.40
C ALA A 35 -5.66 -1.24 -54.91
N ARG A 36 -4.72 -0.70 -54.12
CA ARG A 36 -3.28 -0.73 -54.43
C ARG A 36 -2.56 -2.01 -53.99
N GLY A 37 -3.25 -2.95 -53.34
CA GLY A 37 -2.66 -4.18 -52.81
C GLY A 37 -1.84 -4.00 -51.52
N ASP A 38 -1.85 -2.82 -50.89
CA ASP A 38 -1.16 -2.58 -49.62
C ASP A 38 -2.02 -3.07 -48.45
N ARG A 39 -1.98 -4.38 -48.24
CA ARG A 39 -2.78 -5.06 -47.22
C ARG A 39 -2.40 -4.66 -45.79
N ALA A 40 -1.12 -4.34 -45.54
CA ALA A 40 -0.66 -3.93 -44.21
C ALA A 40 -1.23 -2.56 -43.81
N SER A 41 -1.18 -1.59 -44.73
CA SER A 41 -1.82 -0.29 -44.53
C SER A 41 -3.34 -0.41 -44.43
N ALA A 42 -3.96 -1.25 -45.26
CA ALA A 42 -5.40 -1.49 -45.18
C ALA A 42 -5.85 -1.98 -43.79
N VAL A 43 -5.15 -2.97 -43.22
CA VAL A 43 -5.41 -3.47 -41.86
C VAL A 43 -5.29 -2.36 -40.82
N ALA A 44 -4.19 -1.60 -40.84
CA ALA A 44 -3.95 -0.53 -39.88
C ALA A 44 -5.01 0.59 -39.97
N VAL A 45 -5.46 0.91 -41.19
CA VAL A 45 -6.49 1.93 -41.43
C VAL A 45 -7.88 1.42 -41.03
N ARG A 46 -8.22 0.15 -41.29
CA ARG A 46 -9.48 -0.46 -40.82
C ARG A 46 -9.56 -0.52 -39.29
N ALA A 47 -8.45 -0.76 -38.61
CA ALA A 47 -8.40 -0.72 -37.15
C ALA A 47 -8.71 0.70 -36.61
N ARG A 48 -8.20 1.75 -37.28
CA ARG A 48 -8.54 3.15 -36.95
C ARG A 48 -9.98 3.51 -37.30
N LEU A 49 -10.51 2.98 -38.40
CA LEU A 49 -11.93 3.09 -38.74
C LEU A 49 -12.82 2.51 -37.64
N ALA A 50 -12.51 1.30 -37.15
CA ALA A 50 -13.24 0.68 -36.06
C ALA A 50 -13.24 1.57 -34.81
N ARG A 51 -12.09 2.14 -34.43
CA ARG A 51 -11.99 3.08 -33.31
C ARG A 51 -12.81 4.36 -33.54
N ALA A 52 -12.76 4.94 -34.75
CA ALA A 52 -13.55 6.13 -35.07
C ALA A 52 -15.06 5.86 -34.97
N ARG A 53 -15.51 4.69 -35.44
CA ARG A 53 -16.90 4.23 -35.28
C ARG A 53 -17.28 4.07 -33.81
N ALA A 54 -16.42 3.45 -33.01
CA ALA A 54 -16.64 3.31 -31.57
C ALA A 54 -16.75 4.68 -30.88
N ALA A 55 -15.88 5.64 -31.22
CA ALA A 55 -15.92 7.00 -30.69
C ALA A 55 -17.17 7.78 -31.12
N GLY A 56 -17.74 7.46 -32.29
CA GLY A 56 -19.01 8.00 -32.77
C GLY A 56 -20.25 7.32 -32.19
N GLY A 57 -20.11 6.42 -31.21
CA GLY A 57 -21.23 5.71 -30.58
C GLY A 57 -21.74 4.49 -31.35
N ARG A 58 -21.07 4.09 -32.45
CA ARG A 58 -21.42 2.89 -33.25
C ARG A 58 -20.84 1.62 -32.62
N VAL A 59 -21.19 1.37 -31.36
CA VAL A 59 -20.61 0.30 -30.53
C VAL A 59 -20.87 -1.12 -31.05
N ASP A 60 -21.93 -1.33 -31.84
CA ASP A 60 -22.24 -2.64 -32.45
C ASP A 60 -21.54 -2.86 -33.79
N GLU A 61 -21.22 -1.79 -34.51
CA GLU A 61 -20.57 -1.86 -35.83
C GLU A 61 -19.04 -1.92 -35.70
N ALA A 62 -18.48 -1.20 -34.73
CA ALA A 62 -17.04 -1.11 -34.53
C ALA A 62 -16.34 -2.48 -34.29
N PRO A 63 -16.87 -3.39 -33.45
CA PRO A 63 -16.29 -4.73 -33.30
C PRO A 63 -16.29 -5.54 -34.61
N ARG A 64 -17.34 -5.42 -35.44
CA ARG A 64 -17.40 -6.14 -36.73
C ARG A 64 -16.31 -5.67 -37.69
N VAL A 65 -16.05 -4.36 -37.73
CA VAL A 65 -14.95 -3.78 -38.53
C VAL A 65 -13.59 -4.24 -37.99
N LEU A 66 -13.43 -4.28 -36.65
CA LEU A 66 -12.23 -4.77 -36.01
C LEU A 66 -11.97 -6.25 -36.33
N ASP A 67 -12.97 -7.12 -36.20
CA ASP A 67 -12.86 -8.55 -36.50
C ASP A 67 -12.45 -8.79 -37.96
N GLY A 68 -12.95 -7.97 -38.88
CA GLY A 68 -12.54 -7.98 -40.28
C GLY A 68 -11.06 -7.63 -40.46
N ALA A 69 -10.57 -6.63 -39.73
CA ALA A 69 -9.15 -6.26 -39.72
C ALA A 69 -8.27 -7.36 -39.08
N GLU A 70 -8.75 -8.04 -38.04
CA GLU A 70 -8.04 -9.14 -37.38
C GLU A 70 -7.89 -10.36 -38.29
N ARG A 71 -8.95 -10.75 -38.99
CA ARG A 71 -8.88 -11.83 -39.99
C ARG A 71 -7.92 -11.49 -41.12
N ALA A 72 -7.95 -10.26 -41.62
CA ALA A 72 -7.03 -9.80 -42.65
C ALA A 72 -5.58 -9.76 -42.14
N ALA A 73 -5.34 -9.38 -40.89
CA ALA A 73 -4.03 -9.38 -40.27
C ALA A 73 -3.46 -10.81 -40.09
N ALA A 74 -4.30 -11.78 -39.72
CA ALA A 74 -3.89 -13.18 -39.56
C ALA A 74 -3.44 -13.83 -40.88
N ALA A 75 -3.94 -13.35 -42.01
CA ALA A 75 -3.56 -13.82 -43.34
C ALA A 75 -2.28 -13.14 -43.88
N LEU A 76 -1.68 -12.20 -43.15
CA LEU A 76 -0.44 -11.52 -43.53
C LEU A 76 0.76 -12.14 -42.82
N PRO A 77 1.93 -12.22 -43.48
CA PRO A 77 3.22 -12.31 -42.79
C PRO A 77 3.55 -10.94 -42.18
N ALA A 78 2.64 -10.42 -41.34
CA ALA A 78 2.73 -9.06 -40.84
C ALA A 78 3.79 -8.96 -39.74
N GLY A 79 4.68 -7.97 -39.86
CA GLY A 79 5.67 -7.65 -38.83
C GLY A 79 5.01 -7.17 -37.53
N PRO A 80 5.74 -7.25 -36.39
CA PRO A 80 5.24 -6.91 -35.05
C PRO A 80 4.62 -5.50 -34.95
N GLN A 81 5.02 -4.57 -35.82
CA GLN A 81 4.49 -3.21 -35.90
C GLN A 81 2.99 -3.13 -36.24
N VAL A 82 2.53 -3.96 -37.19
CA VAL A 82 1.12 -3.96 -37.64
C VAL A 82 0.24 -4.54 -36.54
N ARG A 83 0.70 -5.62 -35.91
CA ARG A 83 0.01 -6.24 -34.78
C ARG A 83 -0.08 -5.29 -33.58
N ALA A 84 1.02 -4.61 -33.22
CA ALA A 84 1.03 -3.61 -32.15
C ALA A 84 0.01 -2.48 -32.41
N THR A 85 -0.04 -1.98 -33.65
CA THR A 85 -0.98 -0.93 -34.05
C THR A 85 -2.43 -1.41 -33.96
N LEU A 86 -2.70 -2.63 -34.45
CA LEU A 86 -4.02 -3.25 -34.40
C LEU A 86 -4.48 -3.45 -32.95
N ASP A 87 -3.65 -4.04 -32.09
CA ASP A 87 -3.99 -4.29 -30.68
C ASP A 87 -4.22 -2.97 -29.91
N GLY A 88 -3.45 -1.92 -30.21
CA GLY A 88 -3.65 -0.60 -29.65
C GLY A 88 -5.01 0.02 -30.03
N GLN A 89 -5.46 -0.15 -31.28
CA GLN A 89 -6.80 0.30 -31.69
C GLN A 89 -7.90 -0.60 -31.13
N ALA A 90 -7.67 -1.91 -31.09
CA ALA A 90 -8.59 -2.90 -30.55
C ALA A 90 -8.94 -2.61 -29.10
N ALA A 91 -7.95 -2.21 -28.29
CA ALA A 91 -8.16 -1.82 -26.90
C ALA A 91 -9.22 -0.71 -26.77
N HIS A 92 -9.15 0.33 -27.59
CA HIS A 92 -10.15 1.41 -27.57
C HIS A 92 -11.55 0.93 -27.99
N VAL A 93 -11.64 0.10 -29.03
CA VAL A 93 -12.92 -0.44 -29.52
C VAL A 93 -13.58 -1.33 -28.47
N LEU A 94 -12.80 -2.24 -27.87
CA LEU A 94 -13.29 -3.17 -26.84
C LEU A 94 -13.72 -2.42 -25.57
N ALA A 95 -12.97 -1.40 -25.17
CA ALA A 95 -13.32 -0.56 -24.02
C ALA A 95 -14.63 0.23 -24.24
N ALA A 96 -14.89 0.67 -25.46
CA ALA A 96 -16.15 1.33 -25.83
C ALA A 96 -17.33 0.34 -25.86
N ALA A 97 -17.08 -0.92 -26.23
CA ALA A 97 -18.06 -2.00 -26.19
C ALA A 97 -18.27 -2.61 -24.78
N GLY A 98 -17.71 -2.01 -23.72
CA GLY A 98 -17.84 -2.49 -22.34
C GLY A 98 -16.99 -3.72 -21.98
N ARG A 99 -16.15 -4.22 -22.91
CA ARG A 99 -15.26 -5.39 -22.70
C ARG A 99 -13.92 -4.95 -22.10
N THR A 100 -13.96 -4.34 -20.91
CA THR A 100 -12.81 -3.62 -20.33
C THR A 100 -11.61 -4.53 -20.05
N GLY A 101 -11.80 -5.76 -19.53
CA GLY A 101 -10.72 -6.70 -19.30
C GLY A 101 -10.03 -7.18 -20.59
N ASP A 102 -10.80 -7.41 -21.66
CA ASP A 102 -10.24 -7.73 -22.98
C ASP A 102 -9.44 -6.55 -23.53
N ALA A 103 -9.96 -5.34 -23.37
CA ALA A 103 -9.29 -4.11 -23.77
C ALA A 103 -7.95 -3.92 -23.03
N ALA A 104 -7.92 -4.18 -21.71
CA ALA A 104 -6.71 -4.11 -20.91
C ALA A 104 -5.62 -5.06 -21.42
N ARG A 105 -5.99 -6.32 -21.73
CA ARG A 105 -5.06 -7.31 -22.30
C ARG A 105 -4.53 -6.89 -23.67
N ARG A 106 -5.38 -6.33 -24.53
CA ARG A 106 -4.96 -5.80 -25.84
C ARG A 106 -4.01 -4.61 -25.70
N ALA A 107 -4.29 -3.66 -24.80
CA ALA A 107 -3.41 -2.53 -24.56
C ALA A 107 -2.04 -2.95 -24.01
N TRP A 108 -2.01 -3.94 -23.11
CA TRP A 108 -0.77 -4.52 -22.59
C TRP A 108 0.04 -5.19 -23.70
N GLY A 109 -0.62 -6.02 -24.53
CA GLY A 109 0.02 -6.66 -25.68
C GLY A 109 0.62 -5.64 -26.65
N ALA A 110 -0.11 -4.56 -26.94
CA ALA A 110 0.38 -3.47 -27.77
C ALA A 110 1.62 -2.78 -27.18
N MET A 111 1.63 -2.52 -25.86
CA MET A 111 2.80 -1.96 -25.18
C MET A 111 4.04 -2.84 -25.34
N ALA A 112 3.90 -4.14 -25.06
CA ALA A 112 4.99 -5.09 -25.19
C ALA A 112 5.50 -5.19 -26.63
N ALA A 113 4.60 -5.19 -27.61
CA ALA A 113 4.94 -5.25 -29.02
C ALA A 113 5.64 -3.96 -29.52
N PHE A 114 5.16 -2.76 -29.16
CA PHE A 114 5.84 -1.50 -29.49
C PHE A 114 7.24 -1.43 -28.88
N ARG A 115 7.41 -1.95 -27.66
CA ARG A 115 8.71 -2.05 -27.02
C ARG A 115 9.67 -2.99 -27.76
N SER A 116 9.18 -4.12 -28.26
CA SER A 116 10.01 -5.08 -29.02
C SER A 116 10.58 -4.48 -30.32
N VAL A 117 9.91 -3.47 -30.89
CA VAL A 117 10.36 -2.73 -32.08
C VAL A 117 10.98 -1.37 -31.74
N GLN A 118 11.36 -1.16 -30.47
CA GLN A 118 12.00 0.06 -29.96
C GLN A 118 11.19 1.36 -30.14
N ASP A 119 9.88 1.28 -30.31
CA ASP A 119 8.97 2.44 -30.33
C ASP A 119 8.52 2.76 -28.90
N HIS A 120 9.43 3.33 -28.12
CA HIS A 120 9.20 3.62 -26.69
C HIS A 120 8.07 4.62 -26.45
N GLY A 121 7.87 5.59 -27.35
CA GLY A 121 6.80 6.58 -27.23
C GLY A 121 5.41 5.95 -27.31
N ARG A 122 5.17 5.07 -28.30
CA ARG A 122 3.88 4.36 -28.40
C ARG A 122 3.74 3.26 -27.34
N ALA A 123 4.83 2.63 -26.93
CA ALA A 123 4.81 1.69 -25.81
C ALA A 123 4.34 2.36 -24.51
N ASP A 124 4.84 3.55 -24.18
CA ASP A 124 4.44 4.29 -22.98
C ASP A 124 2.96 4.69 -23.01
N VAL A 125 2.48 5.18 -24.15
CA VAL A 125 1.04 5.50 -24.33
C VAL A 125 0.17 4.27 -24.14
N ALA A 126 0.55 3.13 -24.72
CA ALA A 126 -0.17 1.87 -24.58
C ALA A 126 -0.12 1.33 -23.14
N GLY A 127 1.01 1.47 -22.44
CA GLY A 127 1.16 1.09 -21.04
C GLY A 127 0.26 1.91 -20.11
N VAL A 128 0.23 3.23 -20.26
CA VAL A 128 -0.68 4.10 -19.49
C VAL A 128 -2.15 3.76 -19.81
N HIS A 129 -2.46 3.46 -21.07
CA HIS A 129 -3.82 3.04 -21.42
C HIS A 129 -4.20 1.71 -20.77
N ALA A 130 -3.31 0.72 -20.78
CA ALA A 130 -3.49 -0.57 -20.11
C ALA A 130 -3.72 -0.38 -18.61
N ALA A 131 -2.90 0.42 -17.93
CA ALA A 131 -3.05 0.73 -16.51
C ALA A 131 -4.45 1.28 -16.17
N ARG A 132 -4.94 2.24 -16.95
CA ARG A 132 -6.28 2.82 -16.76
C ARG A 132 -7.39 1.79 -16.95
N LEU A 133 -7.25 0.90 -17.94
CA LEU A 133 -8.24 -0.14 -18.20
C LEU A 133 -8.22 -1.22 -17.13
N ILE A 134 -7.05 -1.60 -16.61
CA ILE A 134 -6.91 -2.53 -15.47
C ILE A 134 -7.65 -1.98 -14.26
N VAL A 135 -7.42 -0.70 -13.90
CA VAL A 135 -8.12 -0.06 -12.78
C VAL A 135 -9.63 -0.02 -13.00
N ARG A 136 -10.07 0.29 -14.22
CA ARG A 136 -11.51 0.34 -14.56
C ARG A 136 -12.18 -1.03 -14.52
N ASP A 137 -11.48 -2.09 -14.91
CA ASP A 137 -12.00 -3.46 -14.99
C ASP A 137 -12.04 -4.15 -13.61
N ALA A 138 -10.93 -4.09 -12.89
CA ALA A 138 -10.75 -4.82 -11.63
C ALA A 138 -11.09 -4.00 -10.38
N GLY A 139 -11.18 -2.67 -10.52
CA GLY A 139 -11.19 -1.74 -9.39
C GLY A 139 -9.80 -1.53 -8.79
N ALA A 140 -9.62 -0.44 -8.02
CA ALA A 140 -8.34 -0.01 -7.46
C ALA A 140 -7.60 -1.15 -6.71
N ARG A 141 -8.29 -1.86 -5.81
CA ARG A 141 -7.68 -2.91 -4.97
C ARG A 141 -7.12 -4.08 -5.78
N ALA A 142 -7.91 -4.65 -6.69
CA ALA A 142 -7.47 -5.79 -7.49
C ALA A 142 -6.49 -5.39 -8.60
N ALA A 143 -6.38 -4.09 -8.91
CA ALA A 143 -5.42 -3.55 -9.86
C ALA A 143 -3.98 -3.46 -9.33
N VAL A 144 -3.74 -3.45 -8.01
CA VAL A 144 -2.40 -3.25 -7.42
C VAL A 144 -1.37 -4.25 -7.96
N GLY A 145 -1.67 -5.55 -7.93
CA GLY A 145 -0.78 -6.60 -8.45
C GLY A 145 -0.46 -6.41 -9.94
N PRO A 146 -1.48 -6.37 -10.82
CA PRO A 146 -1.28 -6.12 -12.24
C PRO A 146 -0.57 -4.80 -12.57
N LEU A 147 -0.79 -3.73 -11.80
CA LEU A 147 -0.09 -2.44 -11.98
C LEU A 147 1.39 -2.53 -11.60
N ARG A 148 1.76 -3.26 -10.56
CA ARG A 148 3.16 -3.53 -10.21
C ARG A 148 3.87 -4.31 -11.33
N ASP A 149 3.23 -5.36 -11.84
CA ASP A 149 3.75 -6.16 -12.95
C ASP A 149 3.92 -5.32 -14.22
N LEU A 150 3.00 -4.39 -14.48
CA LEU A 150 3.06 -3.49 -15.61
C LEU A 150 4.22 -2.51 -15.48
N LEU A 151 4.34 -1.88 -14.30
CA LEU A 151 5.37 -0.90 -13.99
C LEU A 151 6.77 -1.51 -14.08
N ALA A 152 6.95 -2.74 -13.60
CA ALA A 152 8.22 -3.47 -13.67
C ALA A 152 8.71 -3.73 -15.10
N ARG A 153 7.82 -3.68 -16.10
CA ARG A 153 8.14 -3.86 -17.52
C ARG A 153 8.35 -2.53 -18.26
N MET A 154 8.25 -1.40 -17.56
CA MET A 154 8.46 -0.06 -18.11
C MET A 154 9.84 0.49 -17.68
N PRO A 155 10.51 1.33 -18.51
CA PRO A 155 11.79 1.92 -18.14
C PRO A 155 11.57 2.90 -16.99
N PRO A 156 12.39 2.84 -15.93
CA PRO A 156 12.29 3.79 -14.83
C PRO A 156 12.54 5.22 -15.32
N GLY A 157 11.84 6.19 -14.74
CA GLY A 157 12.04 7.62 -15.01
C GLY A 157 11.32 8.19 -16.25
N GLY A 158 10.72 7.35 -17.10
CA GLY A 158 9.90 7.79 -18.25
C GLY A 158 8.54 8.40 -17.87
N ASP A 159 7.91 9.17 -18.77
CA ASP A 159 6.59 9.77 -18.52
C ASP A 159 5.50 8.70 -18.33
N GLY A 160 5.51 7.66 -19.17
CA GLY A 160 4.59 6.54 -19.02
C GLY A 160 4.77 5.85 -17.67
N HIS A 161 6.01 5.61 -17.25
CA HIS A 161 6.33 5.02 -15.95
C HIS A 161 5.82 5.88 -14.80
N ARG A 162 6.07 7.20 -14.80
CA ARG A 162 5.56 8.11 -13.75
C ARG A 162 4.04 8.09 -13.65
N ARG A 163 3.34 8.06 -14.80
CA ARG A 163 1.87 8.03 -14.84
C ARG A 163 1.29 6.71 -14.37
N VAL A 164 1.91 5.58 -14.70
CA VAL A 164 1.51 4.27 -14.17
C VAL A 164 1.82 4.18 -12.68
N ALA A 165 2.97 4.67 -12.23
CA ALA A 165 3.31 4.75 -10.81
C ALA A 165 2.32 5.62 -10.02
N ALA A 166 1.87 6.74 -10.58
CA ALA A 166 0.84 7.57 -9.95
C ALA A 166 -0.51 6.84 -9.85
N LEU A 167 -0.89 6.05 -10.87
CA LEU A 167 -2.10 5.22 -10.83
C LEU A 167 -1.96 4.06 -9.83
N LEU A 168 -0.78 3.46 -9.70
CA LEU A 168 -0.49 2.47 -8.68
C LEU A 168 -0.59 3.09 -7.28
N ALA A 169 0.04 4.24 -7.05
CA ALA A 169 -0.04 4.96 -5.78
C ALA A 169 -1.48 5.39 -5.45
N ASP A 170 -2.29 5.74 -6.45
CA ASP A 170 -3.73 6.03 -6.29
C ASP A 170 -4.53 4.77 -5.94
N ALA A 171 -4.21 3.64 -6.58
CA ALA A 171 -4.83 2.35 -6.30
C ALA A 171 -4.41 1.76 -4.93
N GLU A 172 -3.21 2.10 -4.47
CA GLU A 172 -2.69 1.79 -3.13
C GLU A 172 -3.24 2.76 -2.07
N ARG A 173 -3.61 4.00 -2.46
CA ARG A 173 -4.31 4.93 -1.58
C ARG A 173 -5.67 4.34 -1.19
N ARG A 174 -6.03 4.54 0.09
CA ARG A 174 -7.28 4.10 0.72
C ARG A 174 -8.19 5.31 1.01
N PRO A 175 -8.71 6.02 -0.01
CA PRO A 175 -9.51 7.23 0.22
C PRO A 175 -10.88 6.95 0.88
N ASP A 176 -11.27 5.68 1.00
CA ASP A 176 -12.46 5.18 1.68
C ASP A 176 -12.21 4.82 3.15
N ARG A 177 -10.98 4.98 3.65
CA ARG A 177 -10.62 4.73 5.05
C ARG A 177 -9.83 5.90 5.63
N ASP A 178 -10.38 6.48 6.69
CA ASP A 178 -9.67 7.44 7.54
C ASP A 178 -8.74 6.72 8.55
N HIS A 179 -8.37 5.46 8.29
CA HIS A 179 -7.58 4.61 9.19
C HIS A 179 -6.74 3.59 8.40
N ASP A 180 -5.67 3.09 9.03
CA ASP A 180 -4.63 2.25 8.40
C ASP A 180 -3.99 2.94 7.17
N VAL A 181 -3.66 4.24 7.30
CA VAL A 181 -3.04 5.05 6.24
C VAL A 181 -1.85 5.83 6.80
N LEU A 182 -0.79 5.98 6.00
CA LEU A 182 0.35 6.82 6.37
C LEU A 182 0.03 8.29 6.06
N VAL A 183 -0.13 9.11 7.11
CA VAL A 183 -0.31 10.56 6.98
C VAL A 183 0.94 11.28 7.50
N THR A 184 1.52 12.16 6.68
CA THR A 184 2.63 13.04 7.07
C THR A 184 2.19 14.48 6.90
N ASP A 185 2.25 15.26 7.96
CA ASP A 185 2.02 16.71 7.91
C ASP A 185 3.25 17.40 7.29
N PRO A 186 3.11 18.16 6.18
CA PRO A 186 4.20 18.93 5.60
C PRO A 186 4.83 19.98 6.55
N GLY A 187 4.07 20.48 7.53
CA GLY A 187 4.52 21.42 8.55
C GLY A 187 5.03 20.75 9.84
N GLY A 188 4.91 19.42 9.95
CA GLY A 188 5.38 18.65 11.09
C GLY A 188 6.89 18.40 11.10
N ALA A 189 7.38 17.71 12.13
CA ALA A 189 8.79 17.38 12.28
C ALA A 189 9.24 16.38 11.19
N ALA A 190 9.96 16.85 10.18
CA ALA A 190 10.34 16.01 9.04
C ALA A 190 11.55 15.11 9.33
N TRP A 191 12.50 15.58 10.16
CA TRP A 191 13.73 14.86 10.55
C TRP A 191 14.20 15.28 11.95
N GLY A 192 15.17 14.54 12.50
CA GLY A 192 15.82 14.83 13.79
C GLY A 192 15.26 14.01 14.94
N ARG A 193 15.72 14.31 16.17
CA ARG A 193 15.39 13.53 17.38
C ARG A 193 13.89 13.48 17.65
N LEU A 194 13.19 14.62 17.51
CA LEU A 194 11.75 14.67 17.69
C LEU A 194 11.01 13.84 16.64
N ALA A 195 11.40 13.91 15.37
CA ALA A 195 10.80 13.09 14.32
C ALA A 195 11.03 11.59 14.58
N ALA A 196 12.25 11.19 14.97
CA ALA A 196 12.55 9.80 15.33
C ALA A 196 11.71 9.31 16.53
N ALA A 197 11.56 10.15 17.56
CA ALA A 197 10.74 9.84 18.73
C ALA A 197 9.23 9.79 18.40
N LEU A 198 8.73 10.68 17.55
CA LEU A 198 7.35 10.63 17.04
C LEU A 198 7.10 9.36 16.21
N ALA A 199 8.09 8.91 15.44
CA ALA A 199 7.99 7.69 14.64
C ALA A 199 7.83 6.41 15.49
N VAL A 200 8.20 6.42 16.77
CA VAL A 200 7.91 5.33 17.74
C VAL A 200 6.39 5.21 17.98
N GLY A 201 5.65 6.32 17.93
CA GLY A 201 4.19 6.33 18.03
C GLY A 201 3.44 6.03 16.73
N ALA A 202 4.15 5.77 15.63
CA ALA A 202 3.55 5.76 14.29
C ALA A 202 2.57 4.61 14.05
N HIS A 203 2.68 3.49 14.77
CA HIS A 203 1.72 2.37 14.68
C HIS A 203 0.28 2.83 14.93
N LEU A 204 0.07 3.58 16.00
CA LEU A 204 -1.25 4.09 16.34
C LEU A 204 -1.67 5.24 15.42
N ALA A 205 -0.72 6.10 15.03
CA ALA A 205 -0.99 7.19 14.09
C ALA A 205 -1.51 6.65 12.74
N VAL A 206 -0.83 5.65 12.17
CA VAL A 206 -1.27 4.95 10.95
C VAL A 206 -2.62 4.28 11.17
N GLY A 207 -2.77 3.54 12.26
CA GLY A 207 -4.02 2.84 12.60
C GLY A 207 -5.22 3.75 12.78
N ASN A 208 -5.00 5.04 13.07
CA ASN A 208 -6.04 6.07 13.24
C ASN A 208 -6.10 7.07 12.09
N GLY A 209 -5.23 6.94 11.08
CA GLY A 209 -5.16 7.86 9.93
C GLY A 209 -4.81 9.32 10.29
N VAL A 210 -4.08 9.54 11.37
CA VAL A 210 -3.63 10.87 11.80
C VAL A 210 -2.15 11.10 11.46
N PRO A 211 -1.70 12.36 11.30
CA PRO A 211 -0.28 12.63 11.04
C PRO A 211 0.64 11.98 12.08
N TRP A 212 1.71 11.32 11.65
CA TRP A 212 2.66 10.71 12.60
C TRP A 212 3.65 11.72 13.18
N ASN A 213 3.90 12.83 12.49
CA ASN A 213 5.01 13.75 12.74
C ASN A 213 4.64 15.09 13.41
N THR A 214 3.51 15.13 14.11
CA THR A 214 3.07 16.35 14.83
C THR A 214 2.79 16.06 16.29
N LEU A 215 3.16 17.00 17.16
CA LEU A 215 2.84 16.95 18.60
C LEU A 215 1.38 17.29 18.87
N SER A 216 0.80 18.20 18.09
CA SER A 216 -0.59 18.63 18.22
C SER A 216 -1.32 18.54 16.89
N THR A 217 -2.64 18.32 16.96
CA THR A 217 -3.57 18.40 15.84
C THR A 217 -4.65 19.42 16.21
N PRO A 218 -4.66 20.62 15.60
CA PRO A 218 -5.52 21.73 16.03
C PRO A 218 -7.01 21.39 16.10
N ASP A 219 -7.49 20.52 15.19
CA ASP A 219 -8.91 20.16 15.09
C ASP A 219 -9.32 19.00 16.01
N GLY A 220 -8.36 18.35 16.72
CA GLY A 220 -8.59 17.13 17.50
C GLY A 220 -8.84 17.31 19.00
N ALA A 221 -8.71 18.53 19.54
CA ALA A 221 -8.72 18.80 20.98
C ALA A 221 -9.98 18.31 21.73
N ARG A 222 -11.17 18.47 21.11
CA ARG A 222 -12.43 18.02 21.70
C ARG A 222 -12.57 16.50 21.66
N ASP A 223 -12.13 15.88 20.56
CA ASP A 223 -12.23 14.44 20.36
C ASP A 223 -11.23 13.70 21.26
N ASP A 224 -10.05 14.26 21.49
CA ASP A 224 -9.04 13.68 22.38
C ASP A 224 -9.47 13.70 23.86
N ARG A 225 -10.18 14.74 24.32
CA ARG A 225 -10.78 14.73 25.68
C ARG A 225 -11.81 13.61 25.82
N VAL A 226 -12.69 13.45 24.83
CA VAL A 226 -13.71 12.38 24.83
C VAL A 226 -13.06 11.01 24.79
N LEU A 227 -11.99 10.83 24.00
CA LEU A 227 -11.22 9.59 23.95
C LEU A 227 -10.53 9.28 25.27
N LEU A 228 -9.87 10.26 25.89
CA LEU A 228 -9.19 10.11 27.17
C LEU A 228 -10.16 9.75 28.30
N GLU A 229 -11.33 10.39 28.35
CA GLU A 229 -12.37 10.04 29.32
C GLU A 229 -12.93 8.63 29.06
N ARG A 230 -13.32 8.32 27.82
CA ARG A 230 -13.98 7.05 27.47
C ARG A 230 -13.06 5.83 27.58
N ASP A 231 -11.85 5.92 27.03
CA ASP A 231 -10.98 4.75 26.85
C ASP A 231 -9.93 4.60 27.95
N TRP A 232 -9.67 5.68 28.70
CA TRP A 232 -8.65 5.71 29.75
C TRP A 232 -9.17 6.17 31.11
N GLY A 233 -10.38 6.73 31.20
CA GLY A 233 -10.90 7.30 32.44
C GLY A 233 -10.17 8.57 32.90
N ILE A 234 -9.48 9.26 31.98
CA ILE A 234 -8.68 10.45 32.29
C ILE A 234 -9.53 11.69 32.05
N THR A 235 -9.78 12.46 33.12
CA THR A 235 -10.60 13.69 33.06
C THR A 235 -9.82 14.95 33.41
N ASP A 236 -8.58 14.82 33.89
CA ASP A 236 -7.73 15.94 34.31
C ASP A 236 -6.23 15.71 34.08
N ALA A 237 -5.42 16.74 34.39
CA ALA A 237 -3.98 16.73 34.20
C ALA A 237 -3.24 15.76 35.13
N ALA A 238 -3.78 15.47 36.32
CA ALA A 238 -3.15 14.56 37.28
C ALA A 238 -3.31 13.10 36.82
N GLY A 239 -4.52 12.71 36.40
CA GLY A 239 -4.79 11.39 35.82
C GLY A 239 -4.05 11.17 34.50
N TRP A 240 -3.87 12.24 33.70
CA TRP A 240 -3.02 12.18 32.51
C TRP A 240 -1.56 11.93 32.89
N ARG A 241 -1.02 12.66 33.89
CA ARG A 241 0.35 12.50 34.37
C ARG A 241 0.62 11.07 34.84
N GLU A 242 -0.22 10.54 35.70
CA GLU A 242 -0.10 9.16 36.20
C GLU A 242 -0.12 8.14 35.04
N SER A 243 -0.98 8.36 34.05
CA SER A 243 -1.11 7.44 32.92
C SER A 243 0.08 7.50 31.97
N ILE A 244 0.62 8.69 31.69
CA ILE A 244 1.82 8.79 30.84
C ILE A 244 3.06 8.26 31.55
N ASP A 245 3.21 8.49 32.86
CA ASP A 245 4.34 7.98 33.63
C ASP A 245 4.34 6.43 33.63
N ARG A 246 3.18 5.80 33.88
CA ARG A 246 3.05 4.32 33.76
C ARG A 246 3.39 3.78 32.37
N LEU A 247 2.99 4.48 31.31
CA LEU A 247 3.34 4.08 29.94
C LEU A 247 4.82 4.24 29.66
N LEU A 248 5.43 5.31 30.15
CA LEU A 248 6.86 5.51 30.03
C LEU A 248 7.61 4.41 30.79
N ASP A 249 7.17 4.05 32.00
CA ASP A 249 7.73 3.00 32.85
C ASP A 249 7.40 1.57 32.38
N ALA A 250 6.66 1.43 31.27
CA ALA A 250 6.25 0.16 30.67
C ALA A 250 5.42 -0.74 31.62
N GLU A 251 4.59 -0.10 32.44
CA GLU A 251 3.74 -0.73 33.46
C GLU A 251 2.27 -0.88 33.01
N ASN A 252 1.97 -0.65 31.73
CA ASN A 252 0.60 -0.79 31.20
C ASN A 252 0.31 -2.22 30.71
N CYS A 253 1.35 -3.00 30.39
CA CYS A 253 1.24 -4.45 30.14
C CYS A 253 1.39 -5.26 31.44
N ASP A 254 0.82 -6.47 31.47
CA ASP A 254 1.04 -7.41 32.59
C ASP A 254 2.54 -7.73 32.70
N PRO A 255 3.21 -7.45 33.85
CA PRO A 255 4.64 -7.68 34.03
C PRO A 255 5.03 -9.15 33.87
N ALA A 256 4.09 -10.09 34.02
CA ALA A 256 4.34 -11.51 33.77
C ALA A 256 4.75 -11.79 32.31
N ILE A 257 4.30 -10.96 31.35
CA ILE A 257 4.65 -11.12 29.94
C ILE A 257 6.15 -10.90 29.73
N GLN A 258 6.69 -9.77 30.20
CA GLN A 258 8.12 -9.51 30.05
C GLN A 258 8.93 -10.51 30.87
N MET A 259 8.51 -10.84 32.09
CA MET A 259 9.18 -11.86 32.90
C MET A 259 9.33 -13.20 32.15
N VAL A 260 8.26 -13.66 31.49
CA VAL A 260 8.29 -14.89 30.68
C VAL A 260 9.29 -14.77 29.53
N LEU A 261 9.32 -13.64 28.83
CA LEU A 261 10.30 -13.36 27.76
C LEU A 261 11.73 -13.35 28.31
N ASP A 262 11.98 -12.76 29.48
CA ASP A 262 13.30 -12.65 30.09
C ASP A 262 13.88 -14.03 30.48
N GLN A 263 13.04 -15.03 30.74
CA GLN A 263 13.50 -16.41 30.98
C GLN A 263 13.95 -17.13 29.71
N ARG A 264 13.80 -16.51 28.52
CA ARG A 264 14.14 -17.12 27.24
C ARG A 264 15.62 -16.93 26.92
N GLY A 265 16.44 -17.91 27.30
CA GLY A 265 17.85 -17.97 26.91
C GLY A 265 18.08 -18.08 25.39
N ARG A 266 19.27 -17.66 24.94
CA ARG A 266 19.68 -17.84 23.54
C ARG A 266 19.81 -19.33 23.20
N GLY A 267 19.14 -19.75 22.13
CA GLY A 267 19.20 -21.15 21.66
C GLY A 267 18.38 -22.13 22.50
N THR A 268 17.62 -21.64 23.48
CA THR A 268 16.76 -22.48 24.30
C THR A 268 15.58 -23.01 23.48
N ASP A 269 15.36 -24.32 23.53
CA ASP A 269 14.22 -24.98 22.92
C ASP A 269 12.94 -24.72 23.76
N PRO A 270 11.72 -24.99 23.23
CA PRO A 270 10.49 -24.78 24.00
C PRO A 270 10.47 -25.46 25.38
N HIS A 271 11.03 -26.66 25.49
CA HIS A 271 11.03 -27.37 26.76
C HIS A 271 11.95 -26.69 27.79
N GLY A 272 13.16 -26.32 27.39
CA GLY A 272 14.11 -25.59 28.22
C GLY A 272 13.56 -24.23 28.66
N TRP A 273 12.83 -23.54 27.80
CA TRP A 273 12.24 -22.25 28.17
C TRP A 273 11.13 -22.40 29.21
N ARG A 274 10.23 -23.38 29.04
CA ARG A 274 9.21 -23.70 30.06
C ARG A 274 9.86 -24.09 31.40
N ALA A 275 10.92 -24.90 31.35
CA ALA A 275 11.65 -25.28 32.56
C ALA A 275 12.27 -24.08 33.28
N ALA A 276 12.84 -23.12 32.53
CA ALA A 276 13.39 -21.88 33.09
C ALA A 276 12.30 -21.02 33.76
N ILE A 277 11.12 -20.90 33.14
CA ILE A 277 9.97 -20.19 33.73
C ILE A 277 9.56 -20.86 35.05
N VAL A 278 9.39 -22.19 35.05
CA VAL A 278 9.00 -22.94 36.25
C VAL A 278 10.04 -22.80 37.36
N ALA A 279 11.34 -22.90 37.03
CA ALA A 279 12.43 -22.73 37.99
C ALA A 279 12.40 -21.34 38.62
N TRP A 280 12.31 -20.28 37.79
CA TRP A 280 12.25 -18.89 38.26
C TRP A 280 11.06 -18.64 39.19
N CYS A 281 9.89 -19.21 38.87
CA CYS A 281 8.69 -19.09 39.70
C CYS A 281 8.81 -19.85 41.03
N ARG A 282 9.37 -21.07 41.01
CA ARG A 282 9.56 -21.88 42.22
C ARG A 282 10.55 -21.24 43.19
N GLU A 283 11.62 -20.62 42.68
CA GLU A 283 12.58 -19.87 43.50
C GLU A 283 11.96 -18.67 44.24
N ARG A 284 10.79 -18.21 43.80
CA ARG A 284 10.07 -17.04 44.34
C ARG A 284 8.77 -17.42 45.04
N ASP A 285 8.60 -18.71 45.35
CA ASP A 285 7.41 -19.25 46.02
C ASP A 285 6.08 -18.87 45.34
N ILE A 286 6.10 -18.75 44.00
CA ILE A 286 4.91 -18.47 43.20
C ILE A 286 4.00 -19.72 43.19
N SER A 287 2.69 -19.51 43.32
CA SER A 287 1.71 -20.61 43.38
C SER A 287 1.70 -21.47 42.11
N ASP A 288 1.44 -22.77 42.25
CA ASP A 288 1.34 -23.70 41.11
C ASP A 288 0.31 -23.26 40.06
N GLU A 289 -0.80 -22.66 40.48
CA GLU A 289 -1.80 -22.08 39.57
C GLU A 289 -1.21 -20.95 38.72
N THR A 290 -0.45 -20.04 39.33
CA THR A 290 0.22 -18.94 38.62
C THR A 290 1.31 -19.48 37.69
N ILE A 291 2.06 -20.50 38.13
CA ILE A 291 3.05 -21.21 37.29
C ILE A 291 2.39 -21.75 36.02
N GLN A 292 1.24 -22.43 36.14
CA GLN A 292 0.51 -22.94 34.98
C GLN A 292 0.10 -21.82 34.02
N ARG A 293 -0.37 -20.68 34.53
CA ARG A 293 -0.74 -19.51 33.72
C ARG A 293 0.43 -18.92 32.96
N VAL A 294 1.58 -18.71 33.61
CA VAL A 294 2.76 -18.13 32.93
C VAL A 294 3.43 -19.10 31.96
N VAL A 295 3.35 -20.42 32.22
CA VAL A 295 3.75 -21.44 31.25
C VAL A 295 2.82 -21.42 30.03
N ALA A 296 1.50 -21.30 30.21
CA ALA A 296 0.56 -21.17 29.10
C ALA A 296 0.81 -19.89 28.27
N LEU A 297 1.19 -18.79 28.93
CA LEU A 297 1.58 -17.55 28.24
C LEU A 297 2.77 -17.74 27.29
N SER A 298 3.74 -18.58 27.66
CA SER A 298 4.88 -18.92 26.79
C SER A 298 4.43 -19.60 25.49
N GLU A 299 3.38 -20.43 25.53
CA GLU A 299 2.78 -21.06 24.35
C GLU A 299 2.04 -20.07 23.47
N SER A 300 1.26 -19.17 24.08
CA SER A 300 0.60 -18.08 23.37
C SER A 300 1.59 -17.21 22.62
N ILE A 301 2.70 -16.82 23.26
CA ILE A 301 3.78 -16.05 22.63
C ILE A 301 4.34 -16.81 21.42
N ARG A 302 4.66 -18.09 21.57
CA ARG A 302 5.17 -18.91 20.44
C ARG A 302 4.18 -19.00 19.29
N ARG A 303 2.89 -19.08 19.59
CA ARG A 303 1.82 -19.11 18.58
C ARG A 303 1.78 -17.80 17.78
N TYR A 304 1.88 -16.65 18.45
CA TYR A 304 2.00 -15.36 17.77
C TYR A 304 3.29 -15.23 16.97
N GLU A 305 4.44 -15.62 17.52
CA GLU A 305 5.72 -15.58 16.80
C GLU A 305 5.72 -16.48 15.55
N ALA A 306 5.09 -17.66 15.63
CA ALA A 306 4.90 -18.51 14.45
C ALA A 306 4.06 -17.81 13.38
N ARG A 307 2.97 -17.14 13.78
CA ARG A 307 2.12 -16.37 12.88
C ARG A 307 2.86 -15.17 12.28
N PHE A 308 3.60 -14.41 13.09
CA PHE A 308 4.38 -13.25 12.66
C PHE A 308 5.40 -13.63 11.60
N ARG A 309 6.05 -14.79 11.75
CA ARG A 309 6.97 -15.32 10.74
C ARG A 309 6.26 -15.72 9.44
N ALA A 310 5.10 -16.36 9.55
CA ALA A 310 4.31 -16.73 8.39
C ALA A 310 3.84 -15.51 7.57
N ASP A 311 3.53 -14.41 8.26
CA ASP A 311 3.02 -13.18 7.62
C ASP A 311 4.11 -12.14 7.28
N GLY A 312 5.38 -12.45 7.56
CA GLY A 312 6.55 -11.62 7.23
C GLY A 312 6.86 -10.48 8.22
N LEU A 313 6.23 -10.46 9.38
CA LEU A 313 6.49 -9.48 10.45
C LEU A 313 7.79 -9.78 11.21
N LEU A 314 8.17 -11.06 11.28
CA LEU A 314 9.46 -11.54 11.79
C LEU A 314 10.23 -12.29 10.71
N ALA A 315 11.56 -12.25 10.79
CA ALA A 315 12.43 -13.14 10.03
C ALA A 315 12.17 -14.63 10.39
N PRO A 316 12.53 -15.61 9.54
CA PRO A 316 12.23 -17.03 9.77
C PRO A 316 12.71 -17.60 11.13
N ASP A 317 13.81 -17.10 11.65
CA ASP A 317 14.39 -17.41 12.97
C ASP A 317 14.19 -16.29 14.00
N GLY A 318 13.49 -15.23 13.62
CA GLY A 318 13.17 -14.09 14.44
C GLY A 318 12.25 -14.44 15.61
N ARG A 319 12.43 -13.71 16.71
CA ARG A 319 11.63 -13.81 17.93
C ARG A 319 11.42 -12.42 18.54
N VAL A 320 10.43 -12.29 19.40
CA VAL A 320 10.19 -11.05 20.15
C VAL A 320 10.93 -11.14 21.48
N GLU A 321 11.80 -10.15 21.76
CA GLU A 321 12.59 -10.10 22.99
C GLU A 321 11.91 -9.25 24.08
N SER A 322 11.04 -8.30 23.69
CA SER A 322 10.31 -7.46 24.63
C SER A 322 9.00 -6.94 24.05
N VAL A 323 8.00 -6.72 24.91
CA VAL A 323 6.69 -6.11 24.56
C VAL A 323 6.58 -4.61 24.92
N TYR A 324 7.61 -4.02 25.52
CA TYR A 324 7.60 -2.62 25.99
C TYR A 324 7.35 -1.59 24.89
N ALA A 325 7.65 -1.93 23.64
CA ALA A 325 7.33 -1.11 22.47
C ALA A 325 5.84 -0.74 22.41
N TYR A 326 4.95 -1.61 22.87
CA TYR A 326 3.52 -1.30 22.92
C TYR A 326 3.24 -0.07 23.81
N ASP A 327 3.83 -0.05 25.00
CA ASP A 327 3.67 1.03 25.95
C ASP A 327 4.39 2.30 25.49
N PHE A 328 5.63 2.20 24.99
CA PHE A 328 6.36 3.37 24.46
C PHE A 328 5.65 4.01 23.25
N GLY A 329 5.14 3.20 22.32
CA GLY A 329 4.37 3.71 21.19
C GLY A 329 3.06 4.38 21.63
N ARG A 330 2.41 3.86 22.68
CA ARG A 330 1.25 4.53 23.30
C ARG A 330 1.63 5.79 24.06
N ALA A 331 2.77 5.82 24.75
CA ALA A 331 3.25 7.00 25.47
C ALA A 331 3.40 8.21 24.54
N VAL A 332 3.94 7.99 23.33
CA VAL A 332 4.02 9.04 22.30
C VAL A 332 2.64 9.61 21.96
N ASN A 333 1.63 8.76 21.82
CA ASN A 333 0.27 9.22 21.51
C ASN A 333 -0.45 9.81 22.73
N MET A 334 -0.18 9.31 23.93
CA MET A 334 -0.67 9.87 25.19
C MET A 334 -0.16 11.30 25.41
N ALA A 335 1.09 11.58 25.04
CA ALA A 335 1.64 12.94 25.06
C ALA A 335 0.86 13.88 24.14
N ARG A 336 0.56 13.42 22.92
CA ARG A 336 -0.19 14.19 21.91
C ARG A 336 -1.63 14.46 22.35
N TRP A 337 -2.32 13.44 22.85
CA TRP A 337 -3.67 13.58 23.38
C TRP A 337 -3.71 14.50 24.61
N GLY A 338 -2.71 14.40 25.50
CA GLY A 338 -2.57 15.29 26.66
C GLY A 338 -2.41 16.75 26.27
N LEU A 339 -1.58 17.03 25.25
CA LEU A 339 -1.39 18.37 24.73
C LEU A 339 -2.69 18.92 24.11
N ASN A 340 -3.31 18.13 23.23
CA ASN A 340 -4.57 18.51 22.57
C ASN A 340 -5.71 18.71 23.57
N ALA A 341 -5.77 17.89 24.62
CA ALA A 341 -6.76 18.03 25.70
C ALA A 341 -6.46 19.19 26.66
N GLY A 342 -5.29 19.84 26.58
CA GLY A 342 -4.87 20.90 27.48
C GLY A 342 -4.50 20.41 28.89
N TYR A 343 -4.09 19.14 29.02
CA TYR A 343 -3.59 18.55 30.27
C TYR A 343 -2.09 18.76 30.47
N CYS A 344 -1.36 19.12 29.41
CA CYS A 344 0.03 19.57 29.47
C CYS A 344 0.31 20.64 28.41
N ASP A 345 1.46 21.30 28.52
CA ASP A 345 1.96 22.21 27.49
C ASP A 345 2.84 21.48 26.46
N ALA A 346 3.24 22.22 25.42
CA ALA A 346 4.01 21.65 24.32
C ALA A 346 5.41 21.18 24.72
N GLU A 347 6.05 21.86 25.68
CA GLU A 347 7.39 21.50 26.16
C GLU A 347 7.35 20.15 26.88
N GLU A 348 6.36 19.96 27.74
CA GLU A 348 6.21 18.74 28.50
C GLU A 348 5.75 17.56 27.63
N ALA A 349 4.88 17.81 26.64
CA ALA A 349 4.52 16.81 25.65
C ALA A 349 5.73 16.37 24.81
N GLU A 350 6.55 17.32 24.34
CA GLU A 350 7.78 17.03 23.61
C GLU A 350 8.74 16.19 24.44
N LYS A 351 8.96 16.56 25.70
CA LYS A 351 9.79 15.81 26.64
C LYS A 351 9.30 14.38 26.80
N CYS A 352 8.00 14.15 27.00
CA CYS A 352 7.44 12.80 27.12
C CYS A 352 7.68 11.96 25.86
N VAL A 353 7.48 12.55 24.67
CA VAL A 353 7.76 11.89 23.38
C VAL A 353 9.24 11.52 23.28
N LEU A 354 10.15 12.44 23.60
CA LEU A 354 11.59 12.19 23.56
C LEU A 354 12.02 11.11 24.56
N VAL A 355 11.43 11.06 25.76
CA VAL A 355 11.69 10.00 26.75
C VAL A 355 11.20 8.65 26.22
N ALA A 356 10.00 8.58 25.64
CA ALA A 356 9.49 7.35 25.03
C ALA A 356 10.40 6.84 23.90
N GLY A 357 10.83 7.74 23.01
CA GLY A 357 11.79 7.44 21.95
C GLY A 357 13.13 6.93 22.48
N HIS A 358 13.66 7.57 23.53
CA HIS A 358 14.90 7.15 24.17
C HIS A 358 14.81 5.76 24.80
N ARG A 359 13.73 5.49 25.56
CA ARG A 359 13.50 4.17 26.19
C ARG A 359 13.31 3.08 25.14
N ALA A 360 12.59 3.36 24.06
CA ALA A 360 12.48 2.44 22.93
C ALA A 360 13.85 2.08 22.33
N ASN A 361 14.71 3.08 22.09
CA ASN A 361 16.05 2.89 21.56
C ASN A 361 16.99 2.08 22.50
N GLN A 362 16.75 2.08 23.81
CA GLN A 362 17.51 1.27 24.76
C GLN A 362 17.14 -0.22 24.72
N VAL A 363 15.88 -0.53 24.42
CA VAL A 363 15.35 -1.90 24.45
C VAL A 363 15.47 -2.60 23.10
N TYR A 364 15.31 -1.87 22.00
CA TYR A 364 15.22 -2.42 20.65
C TYR A 364 16.41 -2.00 19.78
N GLY A 365 16.78 -2.88 18.83
CA GLY A 365 17.90 -2.65 17.90
C GLY A 365 17.49 -2.29 16.47
N SER A 366 16.20 -2.26 16.16
CA SER A 366 15.69 -1.91 14.82
C SER A 366 14.19 -1.59 14.84
N TRP A 367 13.71 -0.89 13.81
CA TRP A 367 12.27 -0.65 13.59
C TRP A 367 11.48 -1.96 13.52
N THR A 368 12.00 -2.99 12.86
CA THR A 368 11.35 -4.31 12.76
C THR A 368 11.20 -4.97 14.13
N SER A 369 12.25 -4.94 14.95
CA SER A 369 12.22 -5.49 16.31
C SER A 369 11.25 -4.73 17.21
N PHE A 370 11.27 -3.40 17.15
CA PHE A 370 10.31 -2.54 17.85
C PHE A 370 8.86 -2.85 17.43
N SER A 371 8.63 -2.94 16.12
CA SER A 371 7.31 -3.23 15.56
C SER A 371 6.79 -4.59 16.02
N ALA A 372 7.65 -5.62 16.06
CA ALA A 372 7.27 -6.94 16.55
C ALA A 372 6.90 -6.93 18.04
N GLY A 373 7.65 -6.19 18.86
CA GLY A 373 7.32 -5.96 20.26
C GLY A 373 5.99 -5.24 20.45
N TYR A 374 5.75 -4.19 19.66
CA TYR A 374 4.49 -3.43 19.69
C TYR A 374 3.29 -4.31 19.38
N VAL A 375 3.38 -5.08 18.28
CA VAL A 375 2.29 -5.94 17.85
C VAL A 375 2.05 -7.06 18.86
N LEU A 376 3.08 -7.74 19.36
CA LEU A 376 2.91 -8.78 20.38
C LEU A 376 2.26 -8.24 21.66
N GLY A 377 2.73 -7.09 22.16
CA GLY A 377 2.16 -6.45 23.36
C GLY A 377 0.67 -6.14 23.18
N ARG A 378 0.27 -5.63 22.01
CA ARG A 378 -1.13 -5.41 21.69
C ARG A 378 -1.93 -6.71 21.62
N MET A 379 -1.40 -7.75 20.97
CA MET A 379 -2.11 -9.01 20.78
C MET A 379 -2.38 -9.72 22.10
N LEU A 380 -1.39 -9.76 23.00
CA LEU A 380 -1.54 -10.38 24.32
C LEU A 380 -2.55 -9.65 25.21
N ARG A 381 -2.89 -8.40 24.89
CA ARG A 381 -3.88 -7.60 25.62
C ARG A 381 -5.30 -7.68 25.06
N PHE A 382 -5.45 -7.90 23.74
CA PHE A 382 -6.75 -7.70 23.07
C PHE A 382 -7.18 -8.79 22.08
N ASP A 383 -6.27 -9.63 21.57
CA ASP A 383 -6.61 -10.53 20.45
C ASP A 383 -7.11 -11.91 20.92
N GLU A 384 -6.89 -12.28 22.19
CA GLU A 384 -7.32 -13.56 22.77
C GLU A 384 -6.86 -14.83 21.99
N GLY A 385 -5.93 -14.68 21.03
CA GLY A 385 -5.43 -15.77 20.19
C GLY A 385 -6.29 -16.09 18.97
N GLU A 386 -7.20 -15.19 18.59
CA GLU A 386 -8.12 -15.35 17.46
C GLU A 386 -7.48 -15.00 16.12
N PHE A 387 -6.44 -14.16 16.09
CA PHE A 387 -5.91 -13.54 14.88
C PHE A 387 -6.97 -12.77 14.09
N GLY A 388 -7.83 -12.05 14.83
CA GLY A 388 -8.97 -11.32 14.28
C GLY A 388 -8.60 -9.93 13.77
N GLU A 389 -9.56 -9.01 13.84
CA GLU A 389 -9.40 -7.64 13.35
C GLU A 389 -8.19 -6.91 13.97
N TRP A 390 -7.94 -7.12 15.27
CA TRP A 390 -6.81 -6.51 15.97
C TRP A 390 -5.47 -6.92 15.38
N TYR A 391 -5.32 -8.21 15.04
CA TYR A 391 -4.14 -8.73 14.39
C TYR A 391 -4.00 -8.18 12.97
N GLU A 392 -5.07 -8.23 12.17
CA GLU A 392 -5.06 -7.73 10.79
C GLU A 392 -4.66 -6.25 10.71
N ARG A 393 -5.21 -5.41 11.60
CA ARG A 393 -4.88 -3.98 11.66
C ARG A 393 -3.46 -3.73 12.10
N SER A 394 -2.97 -4.47 13.09
CA SER A 394 -1.57 -4.39 13.54
C SER A 394 -0.58 -4.81 12.45
N LEU A 395 -0.92 -5.86 11.70
CA LEU A 395 -0.13 -6.33 10.56
C LEU A 395 -0.15 -5.33 9.40
N ALA A 396 -1.29 -4.69 9.14
CA ALA A 396 -1.40 -3.62 8.15
C ALA A 396 -0.51 -2.42 8.53
N GLY A 397 -0.59 -1.96 9.78
CA GLY A 397 0.25 -0.89 10.32
C GLY A 397 1.74 -1.23 10.21
N HIS A 398 2.13 -2.45 10.57
CA HIS A 398 3.50 -2.94 10.40
C HIS A 398 3.97 -2.83 8.95
N ARG A 399 3.20 -3.36 7.98
CA ARG A 399 3.57 -3.35 6.55
C ARG A 399 3.67 -1.94 5.99
N ILE A 400 2.72 -1.06 6.32
CA ILE A 400 2.76 0.33 5.90
C ILE A 400 4.06 0.98 6.40
N LEU A 401 4.37 0.82 7.67
CA LEU A 401 5.56 1.45 8.24
C LEU A 401 6.84 0.78 7.74
N ALA A 402 6.86 -0.52 7.49
CA ALA A 402 8.05 -1.26 7.06
C ALA A 402 8.34 -1.18 5.56
N ASP A 403 7.33 -0.94 4.72
CA ASP A 403 7.44 -1.06 3.26
C ASP A 403 7.16 0.25 2.50
N ASP A 404 6.31 1.14 3.02
CA ASP A 404 5.97 2.38 2.31
C ASP A 404 7.23 3.26 2.16
N PRO A 405 7.64 3.65 0.94
CA PRO A 405 8.81 4.51 0.73
C PRO A 405 8.70 5.87 1.44
N ALA A 406 7.48 6.31 1.74
CA ALA A 406 7.22 7.52 2.49
C ALA A 406 7.27 7.36 4.02
N SER A 407 7.36 6.12 4.52
CA SER A 407 7.38 5.84 5.94
C SER A 407 8.59 6.47 6.65
N PRO A 408 8.41 7.00 7.88
CA PRO A 408 9.54 7.43 8.71
C PRO A 408 10.55 6.30 8.95
N TRP A 409 10.10 5.05 9.06
CA TRP A 409 11.00 3.91 9.33
C TRP A 409 11.87 3.52 8.12
N ARG A 410 11.49 3.96 6.91
CA ARG A 410 12.29 3.83 5.69
C ARG A 410 13.23 5.00 5.47
N ARG A 411 12.85 6.18 5.94
CA ARG A 411 13.58 7.44 5.74
C ARG A 411 14.58 7.74 6.85
N MET A 412 14.39 7.17 8.04
CA MET A 412 15.25 7.37 9.21
C MET A 412 15.79 6.03 9.71
N ALA A 413 17.10 5.99 9.96
CA ALA A 413 17.71 4.86 10.65
C ALA A 413 17.13 4.72 12.07
N TRP A 414 17.19 3.50 12.61
CA TRP A 414 16.91 3.28 14.02
C TRP A 414 18.04 3.88 14.87
N GLY A 415 17.69 4.53 16.00
CA GLY A 415 18.66 5.15 16.91
C GLY A 415 18.82 6.64 16.70
#